data_AF-A0A7Y4ZAN7-F1
#
_entry.id   AF-A0A7Y4ZAN7-F1
#
_cell.length_a   1.000
_cell.length_b   1.000
_cell.length_c   1.000
_cell.angle_alpha   90.00
_cell.angle_beta   90.00
_cell.angle_gamma   90.00
#
_symmetry.space_group_name_H-M   'P 1'
#
loop_
_entity.id
_entity.type
_entity.pdbx_description
1 polymer ?
#
loop_
_entity_poly.entity_id
_entity_poly.type
_entity_poly.pdbx_seq_one_letter_code
_entity_poly.pdbx_strand_id
1 'polypeptide(L)'
;MSASSVSIHDTLCDQKQAVSFRLLLGLYGIIPVCLLLQCFDHWFWQDYLRNNLPSNPFHFVLFQILFGTPHIIASNIVLVSNPDYLKHYKRHIILMTVAIAIAYVLGNMLLPYRVLFILVATWTIYHVLKQQYGVARGVCQLPDWAFKLLLYLSVMAGVAIYVGIFLRNSLGIGQVFWIKYAATIGCLMLLVAAVVCQHYITTQFGRWFYWSNVFLVITSFYLYQQQHYFMAVLVPRFVHDATAYIFYVTHDYNKHHRQPKNFIYRYAARCNFHIFIVLPLISFFLTFVLLAYGDAIVNLITRYLLGVEFYKVVTLGFLGYLALMHYYMEALTWQKDSPYRKFIAFSK
;
A
#
# COMPACT_ATOMS: atom_id res chain seq x y z
N MET A 1 18.92 13.53 -19.76
CA MET A 1 19.47 14.15 -18.53
C MET A 1 20.07 13.04 -17.69
N SER A 2 21.34 13.20 -17.34
CA SER A 2 22.28 12.15 -16.98
C SER A 2 21.96 11.43 -15.68
N ALA A 3 21.90 10.11 -15.74
CA ALA A 3 21.92 9.23 -14.59
C ALA A 3 23.33 9.27 -13.96
N SER A 4 23.48 10.09 -12.93
CA SER A 4 24.65 10.07 -12.07
C SER A 4 24.53 8.89 -11.11
N SER A 5 25.50 7.99 -11.27
CA SER A 5 26.00 7.01 -10.32
C SER A 5 25.58 7.22 -8.87
N VAL A 6 25.18 6.14 -8.23
CA VAL A 6 25.11 6.03 -6.77
C VAL A 6 26.54 6.23 -6.25
N SER A 7 26.91 7.47 -5.93
CA SER A 7 28.07 7.70 -5.09
C SER A 7 27.68 7.28 -3.68
N ILE A 8 28.28 6.17 -3.25
CA ILE A 8 28.41 5.83 -1.85
C ILE A 8 29.35 6.91 -1.29
N HIS A 9 28.79 8.08 -0.95
CA HIS A 9 29.54 9.05 -0.18
C HIS A 9 29.53 8.59 1.26
N ASP A 10 30.61 7.92 1.63
CA ASP A 10 31.13 7.86 2.99
C ASP A 10 31.11 9.26 3.59
N THR A 11 30.10 9.52 4.41
CA THR A 11 30.08 10.67 5.32
C THR A 11 29.64 10.14 6.67
N LEU A 12 30.67 9.82 7.47
CA LEU A 12 30.68 9.82 8.93
C LEU A 12 29.60 9.00 9.62
N CYS A 13 29.96 7.75 9.89
CA CYS A 13 29.73 6.99 11.12
C CYS A 13 28.88 7.69 12.20
N ASP A 14 27.57 7.74 11.97
CA ASP A 14 26.60 7.68 13.04
C ASP A 14 25.67 6.52 12.67
N GLN A 15 25.63 5.49 13.53
CA GLN A 15 24.94 4.21 13.34
C GLN A 15 23.46 4.39 12.96
N LYS A 16 23.20 4.67 11.68
CA LYS A 16 21.85 4.68 11.12
C LYS A 16 21.48 3.23 10.82
N GLN A 17 20.37 2.79 11.38
CA GLN A 17 19.73 1.55 10.98
C GLN A 17 19.46 1.62 9.48
N ALA A 18 19.91 0.61 8.74
CA ALA A 18 19.71 0.51 7.31
C ALA A 18 18.56 -0.46 6.98
N VAL A 19 17.81 -0.14 5.93
CA VAL A 19 16.81 -1.04 5.36
C VAL A 19 17.53 -2.08 4.49
N SER A 20 17.42 -3.36 4.86
CA SER A 20 18.04 -4.46 4.12
C SER A 20 17.18 -4.91 2.95
N PHE A 21 17.76 -5.00 1.75
CA PHE A 21 17.07 -5.55 0.59
C PHE A 21 16.76 -7.05 0.74
N ARG A 22 17.58 -7.81 1.46
CA ARG A 22 17.25 -9.21 1.82
C ARG A 22 15.98 -9.31 2.65
N LEU A 23 15.81 -8.42 3.64
CA LEU A 23 14.58 -8.36 4.43
C LEU A 23 13.37 -8.06 3.55
N LEU A 24 13.49 -7.07 2.65
CA LEU A 24 12.43 -6.73 1.71
C LEU A 24 12.09 -7.88 0.76
N LEU A 25 13.09 -8.61 0.26
CA LEU A 25 12.86 -9.81 -0.55
C LEU A 25 12.18 -10.91 0.27
N GLY A 26 12.54 -11.07 1.55
CA GLY A 26 11.92 -12.02 2.47
C GLY A 26 10.42 -11.83 2.64
N LEU A 27 9.92 -10.59 2.52
CA LEU A 27 8.47 -10.31 2.55
C LEU A 27 7.70 -11.01 1.43
N TYR A 28 8.33 -11.23 0.28
CA TYR A 28 7.72 -11.96 -0.84
C TYR A 28 7.55 -13.46 -0.55
N GLY A 29 8.10 -13.97 0.56
CA GLY A 29 7.80 -15.30 1.08
C GLY A 29 6.30 -15.52 1.37
N ILE A 30 5.50 -14.45 1.46
CA ILE A 30 4.04 -14.57 1.53
C ILE A 30 3.43 -15.25 0.29
N ILE A 31 4.06 -15.12 -0.88
CA ILE A 31 3.59 -15.72 -2.14
C ILE A 31 3.52 -17.25 -2.03
N PRO A 32 4.64 -17.98 -1.79
CA PRO A 32 4.60 -19.42 -1.65
C PRO A 32 3.75 -19.86 -0.44
N VAL A 33 3.73 -19.09 0.65
CA VAL A 33 2.87 -19.40 1.81
C VAL A 33 1.39 -19.40 1.42
N CYS A 34 0.91 -18.37 0.72
CA CYS A 34 -0.50 -18.32 0.28
C CYS A 34 -0.84 -19.41 -0.73
N LEU A 35 0.08 -19.75 -1.64
CA LEU A 35 -0.13 -20.86 -2.59
C LEU A 35 -0.20 -22.21 -1.87
N LEU A 36 0.71 -22.47 -0.93
CA LEU A 36 0.68 -23.68 -0.12
C LEU A 36 -0.61 -23.77 0.69
N LEU A 37 -1.02 -22.69 1.35
CA LEU A 37 -2.27 -22.64 2.12
C LEU A 37 -3.49 -22.94 1.24
N GLN A 38 -3.54 -22.41 0.02
CA GLN A 38 -4.61 -22.71 -0.92
C GLN A 38 -4.61 -24.19 -1.36
N CYS A 39 -3.43 -24.77 -1.64
CA CYS A 39 -3.33 -26.20 -1.96
C CYS A 39 -3.77 -27.06 -0.77
N PHE A 40 -3.34 -26.72 0.45
CA PHE A 40 -3.76 -27.42 1.66
C PHE A 40 -5.26 -27.32 1.89
N ASP A 41 -5.82 -26.13 1.67
CA ASP A 41 -7.26 -25.90 1.82
C ASP A 41 -8.07 -26.81 0.89
N HIS A 42 -7.64 -26.88 -0.37
CA HIS A 42 -8.33 -27.69 -1.37
C HIS A 42 -8.18 -29.19 -1.14
N TRP A 43 -6.96 -29.67 -0.83
CA TRP A 43 -6.68 -31.11 -0.75
C TRP A 43 -6.98 -31.73 0.61
N PHE A 44 -6.85 -30.98 1.71
CA PHE A 44 -6.97 -31.54 3.06
C PHE A 44 -8.15 -30.96 3.84
N TRP A 45 -8.46 -29.68 3.67
CA TRP A 45 -9.51 -29.01 4.45
C TRP A 45 -10.84 -28.84 3.72
N GLN A 46 -10.99 -29.43 2.52
CA GLN A 46 -12.24 -29.40 1.76
C GLN A 46 -12.78 -27.97 1.54
N ASP A 47 -11.88 -27.06 1.16
CA ASP A 47 -12.14 -25.64 0.93
C ASP A 47 -12.63 -24.86 2.18
N TYR A 48 -12.27 -25.29 3.39
CA TYR A 48 -12.65 -24.64 4.65
C TYR A 48 -12.24 -23.16 4.70
N LEU A 49 -10.99 -22.82 4.36
CA LEU A 49 -10.50 -21.45 4.33
C LEU A 49 -11.24 -20.63 3.28
N ARG A 50 -11.44 -21.16 2.06
CA ARG A 50 -12.23 -20.46 1.03
C ARG A 50 -13.62 -20.08 1.53
N ASN A 51 -14.27 -20.98 2.27
CA ASN A 51 -15.64 -20.81 2.73
C ASN A 51 -15.74 -19.92 3.99
N ASN A 52 -14.71 -19.88 4.84
CA ASN A 52 -14.71 -19.13 6.10
C ASN A 52 -13.98 -17.77 6.02
N LEU A 53 -13.04 -17.61 5.08
CA LEU A 53 -12.35 -16.33 4.89
C LEU A 53 -13.24 -15.30 4.20
N PRO A 54 -12.99 -14.00 4.43
CA PRO A 54 -13.73 -12.92 3.78
C PRO A 54 -13.78 -13.05 2.26
N SER A 55 -14.98 -13.27 1.73
CA SER A 55 -15.25 -13.34 0.28
C SER A 55 -16.09 -12.16 -0.24
N ASN A 56 -16.53 -11.27 0.66
CA ASN A 56 -17.35 -10.10 0.36
C ASN A 56 -16.67 -8.81 0.88
N PRO A 57 -16.70 -7.70 0.11
CA PRO A 57 -16.29 -6.35 0.52
C PRO A 57 -16.56 -5.97 1.98
N PHE A 58 -17.73 -6.32 2.55
CA PHE A 58 -18.06 -5.97 3.95
C PHE A 58 -17.19 -6.70 4.98
N HIS A 59 -16.74 -7.92 4.68
CA HIS A 59 -15.82 -8.66 5.55
C HIS A 59 -14.35 -8.24 5.36
N PHE A 60 -14.05 -7.42 4.33
CA PHE A 60 -12.73 -6.79 4.19
C PHE A 60 -12.54 -5.61 5.17
N VAL A 61 -13.50 -5.29 6.05
CA VAL A 61 -13.24 -4.34 7.15
C VAL A 61 -12.15 -4.90 8.08
N LEU A 62 -12.20 -6.19 8.44
CA LEU A 62 -11.12 -6.83 9.19
C LEU A 62 -9.80 -6.74 8.43
N PHE A 63 -9.84 -6.97 7.11
CA PHE A 63 -8.69 -6.80 6.26
C PHE A 63 -8.16 -5.36 6.31
N GLN A 64 -9.04 -4.35 6.25
CA GLN A 64 -8.68 -2.92 6.33
C GLN A 64 -8.11 -2.52 7.69
N ILE A 65 -8.46 -3.23 8.77
CA ILE A 65 -7.90 -3.04 10.11
C ILE A 65 -6.49 -3.63 10.20
N LEU A 66 -6.24 -4.77 9.56
CA LEU A 66 -4.94 -5.44 9.60
C LEU A 66 -3.97 -4.89 8.55
N PHE A 67 -4.46 -4.53 7.36
CA PHE A 67 -3.72 -4.13 6.17
C PHE A 67 -4.45 -2.98 5.45
N GLY A 68 -3.74 -2.05 4.83
CA GLY A 68 -4.28 -0.85 4.19
C GLY A 68 -4.32 0.35 5.14
N THR A 69 -5.35 0.42 5.97
CA THR A 69 -5.59 1.63 6.77
C THR A 69 -4.49 1.93 7.79
N PRO A 70 -3.88 0.94 8.48
CA PRO A 70 -2.83 1.22 9.45
C PRO A 70 -1.62 1.92 8.84
N HIS A 71 -1.14 1.49 7.66
CA HIS A 71 0.03 2.14 7.06
C HIS A 71 -0.31 3.54 6.54
N ILE A 72 -1.54 3.74 6.01
CA ILE A 72 -2.04 5.06 5.61
C ILE A 72 -2.01 6.00 6.81
N ILE A 73 -2.56 5.57 7.95
CA ILE A 73 -2.55 6.36 9.19
C ILE A 73 -1.11 6.59 9.66
N ALA A 74 -0.25 5.57 9.65
CA ALA A 74 1.15 5.67 10.06
C ALA A 74 1.88 6.78 9.28
N SER A 75 1.73 6.81 7.95
CA SER A 75 2.34 7.84 7.11
C SER A 75 1.88 9.26 7.47
N ASN A 76 0.58 9.42 7.75
CA ASN A 76 -0.01 10.69 8.14
C ASN A 76 0.45 11.11 9.54
N ILE A 77 0.62 10.16 10.49
CA ILE A 77 1.24 10.43 11.79
C ILE A 77 2.66 10.93 11.61
N VAL A 78 3.49 10.27 10.79
CA VAL A 78 4.87 10.70 10.54
C VAL A 78 4.89 12.12 9.97
N LEU A 79 3.97 12.44 9.05
CA LEU A 79 3.85 13.77 8.45
C LEU A 79 3.44 14.84 9.47
N VAL A 80 2.37 14.60 10.24
CA VAL A 80 1.75 15.59 11.12
C VAL A 80 2.51 15.74 12.45
N SER A 81 3.12 14.67 12.96
CA SER A 81 3.86 14.71 14.23
C SER A 81 5.21 15.43 14.14
N ASN A 82 5.65 15.81 12.93
CA ASN A 82 6.93 16.45 12.67
C ASN A 82 6.72 17.85 12.05
N PRO A 83 6.85 18.93 12.85
CA PRO A 83 6.58 20.30 12.38
C PRO A 83 7.42 20.72 11.15
N ASP A 84 8.66 20.25 11.06
CA ASP A 84 9.55 20.51 9.92
C ASP A 84 8.97 19.97 8.60
N TYR A 85 8.27 18.83 8.66
CA TYR A 85 7.67 18.19 7.50
C TYR A 85 6.41 18.91 7.07
N LEU A 86 5.56 19.29 8.02
CA LEU A 86 4.40 20.13 7.75
C LEU A 86 4.81 21.47 7.13
N LYS A 87 5.85 22.12 7.65
CA LYS A 87 6.34 23.39 7.10
C LYS A 87 6.85 23.22 5.68
N HIS A 88 7.63 22.17 5.41
CA HIS A 88 8.17 21.89 4.09
C HIS A 88 7.07 21.55 3.06
N TYR A 89 6.09 20.74 3.45
CA TYR A 89 5.04 20.24 2.56
C TYR A 89 3.72 21.03 2.61
N LYS A 90 3.65 22.15 3.37
CA LYS A 90 2.42 22.92 3.60
C LYS A 90 1.64 23.23 2.32
N ARG A 91 2.34 23.71 1.28
CA ARG A 91 1.72 24.05 -0.01
C ARG A 91 1.12 22.81 -0.68
N HIS A 92 1.84 21.70 -0.69
CA HIS A 92 1.37 20.44 -1.27
C HIS A 92 0.16 19.89 -0.51
N ILE A 93 0.18 19.93 0.82
CA ILE A 93 -0.93 19.49 1.67
C ILE A 93 -2.18 20.33 1.40
N ILE A 94 -2.07 21.67 1.39
CA ILE A 94 -3.21 22.56 1.17
C ILE A 94 -3.79 22.36 -0.24
N LEU A 95 -2.94 22.39 -1.27
CA LEU A 95 -3.40 22.23 -2.66
C LEU A 95 -4.07 20.87 -2.86
N MET A 96 -3.49 19.80 -2.33
CA MET A 96 -4.06 18.46 -2.46
C MET A 96 -5.33 18.30 -1.62
N THR A 97 -5.44 18.96 -0.46
CA THR A 97 -6.68 18.98 0.33
C THR A 97 -7.83 19.61 -0.46
N VAL A 98 -7.58 20.77 -1.09
CA VAL A 98 -8.57 21.43 -1.95
C VAL A 98 -8.91 20.55 -3.15
N ALA A 99 -7.91 19.97 -3.81
CA ALA A 99 -8.14 19.08 -4.95
C ALA A 99 -8.97 17.83 -4.58
N ILE A 100 -8.67 17.19 -3.45
CA ILE A 100 -9.43 16.03 -2.95
C ILE A 100 -10.87 16.45 -2.61
N ALA A 101 -11.07 17.59 -1.94
CA ALA A 101 -12.40 18.09 -1.61
C ALA A 101 -13.24 18.35 -2.88
N ILE A 102 -12.66 19.01 -3.88
CA ILE A 102 -13.30 19.24 -5.18
C ILE A 102 -13.61 17.90 -5.86
N ALA A 103 -12.68 16.96 -5.86
CA ALA A 103 -12.87 15.64 -6.47
C ALA A 103 -14.00 14.85 -5.78
N TYR A 104 -14.14 14.94 -4.46
CA TYR A 104 -15.26 14.32 -3.75
C TYR A 104 -16.59 14.95 -4.11
N VAL A 105 -16.67 16.29 -4.09
CA VAL A 105 -17.92 17.02 -4.38
C VAL A 105 -18.34 16.79 -5.83
N LEU A 106 -17.46 17.12 -6.79
CA LEU A 106 -17.77 16.96 -8.21
C LEU A 106 -17.92 15.50 -8.59
N GLY A 107 -17.06 14.62 -8.07
CA GLY A 107 -17.15 13.19 -8.34
C GLY A 107 -18.49 12.61 -7.91
N ASN A 108 -18.95 12.93 -6.69
CA ASN A 108 -20.23 12.43 -6.19
C ASN A 108 -21.44 13.03 -6.92
N MET A 109 -21.33 14.25 -7.46
CA MET A 109 -22.40 14.88 -8.24
C MET A 109 -22.47 14.41 -9.69
N LEU A 110 -21.31 14.15 -10.32
CA LEU A 110 -21.21 13.96 -11.77
C LEU A 110 -21.01 12.50 -12.18
N LEU A 111 -20.48 11.64 -11.31
CA LEU A 111 -20.05 10.29 -11.68
C LEU A 111 -20.85 9.21 -10.93
N PRO A 112 -21.26 8.12 -11.62
CA PRO A 112 -21.82 6.96 -10.95
C PRO A 112 -20.83 6.33 -9.98
N TYR A 113 -21.34 5.77 -8.88
CA TYR A 113 -20.52 5.11 -7.84
C TYR A 113 -19.51 4.09 -8.41
N ARG A 114 -19.91 3.29 -9.40
CA ARG A 114 -19.02 2.28 -10.02
C ARG A 114 -17.81 2.92 -10.70
N VAL A 115 -18.01 4.08 -11.35
CA VAL A 115 -16.93 4.81 -12.02
C VAL A 115 -15.99 5.39 -10.98
N LEU A 116 -16.52 6.02 -9.93
CA LEU A 116 -15.71 6.52 -8.81
C LEU A 116 -14.89 5.39 -8.16
N PHE A 117 -15.52 4.24 -7.91
CA PHE A 117 -14.84 3.08 -7.35
C PHE A 117 -13.70 2.61 -8.26
N ILE A 118 -13.92 2.50 -9.58
CA ILE A 118 -12.88 2.07 -10.53
C ILE A 118 -11.72 3.08 -10.55
N LEU A 119 -12.00 4.38 -10.50
CA LEU A 119 -10.95 5.42 -10.45
C LEU A 119 -10.10 5.30 -9.18
N VAL A 120 -10.75 5.20 -8.01
CA VAL A 120 -10.05 5.03 -6.72
C VAL A 120 -9.29 3.70 -6.66
N ALA A 121 -9.89 2.62 -7.15
CA ALA A 121 -9.26 1.30 -7.25
C ALA A 121 -8.03 1.33 -8.16
N THR A 122 -8.13 2.00 -9.31
CA THR A 122 -7.01 2.17 -10.25
C THR A 122 -5.87 2.91 -9.59
N TRP A 123 -6.16 4.03 -8.93
CA TRP A 123 -5.15 4.81 -8.22
C TRP A 123 -4.50 4.01 -7.09
N THR A 124 -5.29 3.25 -6.34
CA THR A 124 -4.83 2.38 -5.26
C THR A 124 -3.88 1.28 -5.77
N ILE A 125 -4.27 0.56 -6.83
CA ILE A 125 -3.43 -0.49 -7.43
C ILE A 125 -2.16 0.11 -8.05
N TYR A 126 -2.29 1.24 -8.74
CA TYR A 126 -1.14 1.99 -9.27
C TYR A 126 -0.17 2.35 -8.15
N HIS A 127 -0.64 2.90 -7.04
CA HIS A 127 0.19 3.26 -5.90
C HIS A 127 0.94 2.05 -5.32
N VAL A 128 0.21 0.97 -4.99
CA VAL A 128 0.79 -0.27 -4.42
C VAL A 128 1.89 -0.82 -5.33
N LEU A 129 1.59 -1.00 -6.62
CA LEU A 129 2.54 -1.60 -7.55
C LEU A 129 3.69 -0.65 -7.89
N LYS A 130 3.44 0.65 -8.03
CA LYS A 130 4.51 1.63 -8.27
C LYS A 130 5.54 1.62 -7.16
N GLN A 131 5.14 1.49 -5.89
CA GLN A 131 6.08 1.38 -4.79
C GLN A 131 6.94 0.12 -4.92
N GLN A 132 6.32 -1.05 -5.14
CA GLN A 132 7.04 -2.33 -5.23
C GLN A 132 8.01 -2.36 -6.42
N TYR A 133 7.53 -1.95 -7.59
CA TYR A 133 8.38 -1.81 -8.77
C TYR A 133 9.46 -0.73 -8.57
N GLY A 134 9.17 0.35 -7.86
CA GLY A 134 10.14 1.42 -7.56
C GLY A 134 11.31 0.91 -6.70
N VAL A 135 11.00 0.12 -5.66
CA VAL A 135 12.01 -0.58 -4.86
C VAL A 135 12.79 -1.58 -5.72
N ALA A 136 12.08 -2.38 -6.51
CA ALA A 136 12.70 -3.36 -7.41
C ALA A 136 13.64 -2.72 -8.43
N ARG A 137 13.29 -1.53 -8.95
CA ARG A 137 14.14 -0.77 -9.88
C ARG A 137 15.46 -0.38 -9.25
N GLY A 138 15.49 -0.03 -7.96
CA GLY A 138 16.72 0.25 -7.22
C GLY A 138 17.67 -0.95 -7.16
N VAL A 139 17.14 -2.18 -7.18
CA VAL A 139 17.92 -3.43 -7.13
C VAL A 139 18.26 -3.94 -8.53
N CYS A 140 17.29 -3.95 -9.44
CA CYS A 140 17.40 -4.60 -10.76
C CYS A 140 18.00 -3.68 -11.84
N GLN A 141 18.01 -2.36 -11.63
CA GLN A 141 18.52 -1.35 -12.57
C GLN A 141 17.95 -1.48 -13.99
N LEU A 142 16.67 -1.86 -14.10
CA LEU A 142 15.98 -1.98 -15.38
C LEU A 142 15.97 -0.65 -16.15
N PRO A 143 16.05 -0.70 -17.50
CA PRO A 143 15.87 0.50 -18.32
C PRO A 143 14.45 1.06 -18.15
N ASP A 144 14.31 2.38 -18.32
CA ASP A 144 13.08 3.12 -18.04
C ASP A 144 11.84 2.56 -18.75
N TRP A 145 11.99 2.16 -20.01
CA TRP A 145 10.88 1.63 -20.81
C TRP A 145 10.42 0.27 -20.29
N ALA A 146 11.35 -0.62 -19.92
CA ALA A 146 11.03 -1.96 -19.43
C ALA A 146 10.35 -1.87 -18.06
N PHE A 147 10.86 -0.99 -17.19
CA PHE A 147 10.23 -0.66 -15.92
C PHE A 147 8.78 -0.18 -16.10
N LYS A 148 8.55 0.80 -16.98
CA LYS A 148 7.21 1.34 -17.23
C LYS A 148 6.28 0.30 -17.85
N LEU A 149 6.76 -0.49 -18.81
CA LEU A 149 5.99 -1.55 -19.44
C LEU A 149 5.48 -2.56 -18.40
N LEU A 150 6.38 -3.09 -17.57
CA LEU A 150 6.02 -4.06 -16.54
C LEU A 150 5.09 -3.46 -15.49
N LEU A 151 5.35 -2.22 -15.05
CA LEU A 151 4.47 -1.52 -14.12
C LEU A 151 3.05 -1.37 -14.68
N TYR A 152 2.90 -0.85 -15.91
CA TYR A 152 1.58 -0.61 -16.47
C TYR A 152 0.83 -1.89 -16.79
N LEU A 153 1.49 -2.95 -17.27
CA LEU A 153 0.86 -4.26 -17.46
C LEU A 153 0.40 -4.86 -16.13
N SER A 154 1.23 -4.77 -15.09
CA SER A 154 0.87 -5.17 -13.73
C SER A 154 -0.31 -4.39 -13.17
N VAL A 155 -0.37 -3.07 -13.42
CA VAL A 155 -1.49 -2.22 -13.01
C VAL A 155 -2.76 -2.58 -13.77
N MET A 156 -2.71 -2.76 -15.08
CA MET A 156 -3.87 -3.17 -15.87
C MET A 156 -4.45 -4.50 -15.39
N ALA A 157 -3.60 -5.52 -15.21
CA ALA A 157 -4.02 -6.81 -14.68
C ALA A 157 -4.54 -6.70 -13.24
N GLY A 158 -3.82 -6.00 -12.38
CA GLY A 158 -4.19 -5.78 -10.98
C GLY A 158 -5.53 -5.06 -10.82
N VAL A 159 -5.83 -4.07 -11.65
CA VAL A 159 -7.12 -3.37 -11.66
C VAL A 159 -8.25 -4.30 -12.06
N ALA A 160 -8.07 -5.09 -13.12
CA ALA A 160 -9.08 -6.06 -13.54
C ALA A 160 -9.36 -7.09 -12.42
N ILE A 161 -8.33 -7.63 -11.77
CA ILE A 161 -8.46 -8.55 -10.64
C ILE A 161 -9.21 -7.87 -9.48
N TYR A 162 -8.78 -6.67 -9.10
CA TYR A 162 -9.36 -5.94 -7.96
C TYR A 162 -10.83 -5.58 -8.20
N VAL A 163 -11.17 -5.09 -9.39
CA VAL A 163 -12.56 -4.82 -9.78
C VAL A 163 -13.38 -6.12 -9.80
N GLY A 164 -12.82 -7.21 -10.31
CA GLY A 164 -13.47 -8.53 -10.32
C GLY A 164 -13.78 -9.05 -8.91
N ILE A 165 -12.92 -8.78 -7.93
CA ILE A 165 -13.14 -9.15 -6.53
C ILE A 165 -14.21 -8.26 -5.88
N PHE A 166 -14.01 -6.93 -5.92
CA PHE A 166 -14.80 -6.01 -5.11
C PHE A 166 -16.15 -5.62 -5.72
N LEU A 167 -16.29 -5.67 -7.05
CA LEU A 167 -17.57 -5.39 -7.72
C LEU A 167 -18.32 -6.66 -8.13
N ARG A 168 -17.83 -7.86 -7.78
CA ARG A 168 -18.45 -9.16 -8.12
C ARG A 168 -19.98 -9.17 -8.02
N ASN A 169 -20.52 -8.71 -6.90
CA ASN A 169 -21.96 -8.77 -6.59
C ASN A 169 -22.77 -7.67 -7.31
N SER A 170 -22.10 -6.70 -7.93
CA SER A 170 -22.72 -5.60 -8.67
C SER A 170 -22.61 -5.76 -10.19
N LEU A 171 -21.81 -6.71 -10.66
CA LEU A 171 -21.55 -6.93 -12.08
C LEU A 171 -22.52 -7.97 -12.66
N GLY A 172 -22.99 -7.72 -13.88
CA GLY A 172 -23.71 -8.74 -14.64
C GLY A 172 -22.80 -9.90 -15.04
N ILE A 173 -23.39 -11.07 -15.32
CA ILE A 173 -22.64 -12.29 -15.69
C ILE A 173 -21.64 -12.03 -16.83
N GLY A 174 -22.09 -11.36 -17.90
CA GLY A 174 -21.20 -11.00 -19.02
C GLY A 174 -20.04 -10.10 -18.60
N GLN A 175 -20.27 -9.10 -17.75
CA GLN A 175 -19.22 -8.20 -17.25
C GLN A 175 -18.17 -8.95 -16.43
N VAL A 176 -18.58 -9.93 -15.62
CA VAL A 176 -17.65 -10.80 -14.88
C VAL A 176 -16.74 -11.57 -15.84
N PHE A 177 -17.28 -12.11 -16.93
CA PHE A 177 -16.47 -12.78 -17.96
C PHE A 177 -15.48 -11.82 -18.63
N TRP A 178 -15.94 -10.64 -19.05
CA TRP A 178 -15.06 -9.62 -19.65
C TRP A 178 -13.90 -9.23 -18.74
N ILE A 179 -14.17 -9.04 -17.45
CA ILE A 179 -13.15 -8.71 -16.45
C ILE A 179 -12.16 -9.87 -16.26
N LYS A 180 -12.65 -11.12 -16.23
CA LYS A 180 -11.78 -12.31 -16.16
C LYS A 180 -10.89 -12.39 -17.40
N TYR A 181 -11.41 -12.20 -18.61
CA TYR A 181 -10.61 -12.20 -19.83
C TYR A 181 -9.57 -11.07 -19.85
N ALA A 182 -9.95 -9.86 -19.44
CA ALA A 182 -9.04 -8.74 -19.33
C ALA A 182 -7.89 -9.04 -18.34
N ALA A 183 -8.20 -9.61 -17.18
CA ALA A 183 -7.20 -10.03 -16.21
C ALA A 183 -6.28 -11.12 -16.78
N THR A 184 -6.82 -12.15 -17.45
CA THR A 184 -6.05 -13.22 -18.08
C THR A 184 -5.09 -12.68 -19.13
N ILE A 185 -5.59 -11.86 -20.07
CA ILE A 185 -4.76 -11.26 -21.14
C ILE A 185 -3.68 -10.37 -20.53
N GLY A 186 -4.03 -9.54 -19.55
CA GLY A 186 -3.06 -8.69 -18.84
C GLY A 186 -1.95 -9.50 -18.16
N CYS A 187 -2.28 -10.60 -17.49
CA CYS A 187 -1.30 -11.50 -16.88
C CYS A 187 -0.42 -12.22 -17.91
N LEU A 188 -0.98 -12.67 -19.03
CA LEU A 188 -0.19 -13.28 -20.11
C LEU A 188 0.78 -12.28 -20.74
N MET A 189 0.31 -11.07 -21.05
CA MET A 189 1.15 -9.99 -21.56
C MET A 189 2.26 -9.64 -20.55
N LEU A 190 1.93 -9.58 -19.26
CA LEU A 190 2.91 -9.35 -18.19
C LEU A 190 3.98 -10.46 -18.17
N LEU A 191 3.58 -11.74 -18.26
CA LEU A 191 4.53 -12.86 -18.28
C LEU A 191 5.45 -12.80 -19.50
N VAL A 192 4.91 -12.55 -20.70
CA VAL A 192 5.71 -12.42 -21.91
C VAL A 192 6.68 -11.24 -21.80
N ALA A 193 6.19 -10.07 -21.38
CA ALA A 193 7.04 -8.91 -21.14
C ALA A 193 8.11 -9.18 -20.07
N ALA A 194 7.76 -9.95 -19.03
CA ALA A 194 8.68 -10.31 -17.96
C ALA A 194 9.81 -11.22 -18.45
N VAL A 195 9.49 -12.25 -19.25
CA VAL A 195 10.48 -13.13 -19.87
C VAL A 195 11.37 -12.36 -20.83
N VAL A 196 10.79 -11.47 -21.65
CA VAL A 196 11.57 -10.63 -22.57
C VAL A 196 12.49 -9.71 -21.78
N CYS A 197 12.01 -8.99 -20.76
CA CYS A 197 12.82 -7.98 -20.05
C CYS A 197 13.83 -8.58 -19.05
N GLN A 198 13.78 -9.89 -18.74
CA GLN A 198 14.67 -10.48 -17.73
C GLN A 198 16.15 -10.40 -18.10
N HIS A 199 16.48 -10.33 -19.40
CA HIS A 199 17.87 -10.31 -19.87
C HIS A 199 18.63 -9.06 -19.43
N TYR A 200 17.93 -7.98 -19.06
CA TYR A 200 18.53 -6.78 -18.48
C TYR A 200 19.10 -6.99 -17.08
N ILE A 201 18.77 -8.11 -16.42
CA ILE A 201 19.11 -8.36 -15.03
C ILE A 201 20.34 -9.25 -14.92
N THR A 202 21.42 -8.65 -14.44
CA THR A 202 22.74 -9.27 -14.35
C THR A 202 22.93 -10.11 -13.08
N THR A 203 22.30 -9.73 -11.97
CA THR A 203 22.51 -10.40 -10.66
C THR A 203 21.40 -11.40 -10.34
N GLN A 204 21.76 -12.53 -9.72
CA GLN A 204 20.77 -13.51 -9.23
C GLN A 204 19.82 -12.89 -8.21
N PHE A 205 20.34 -12.08 -7.30
CA PHE A 205 19.53 -11.36 -6.32
C PHE A 205 18.49 -10.44 -6.98
N GLY A 206 18.90 -9.69 -8.00
CA GLY A 206 17.98 -8.88 -8.81
C GLY A 206 16.92 -9.73 -9.52
N ARG A 207 17.27 -10.91 -10.04
CA ARG A 207 16.30 -11.81 -10.70
C ARG A 207 15.24 -12.31 -9.74
N TRP A 208 15.61 -12.66 -8.50
CA TRP A 208 14.64 -13.03 -7.47
C TRP A 208 13.69 -11.88 -7.16
N PHE A 209 14.22 -10.68 -6.95
CA PHE A 209 13.40 -9.50 -6.65
C PHE A 209 12.44 -9.16 -7.80
N TYR A 210 12.94 -9.24 -9.03
CA TYR A 210 12.19 -9.03 -10.25
C TYR A 210 11.02 -10.01 -10.41
N TRP A 211 11.31 -11.31 -10.39
CA TRP A 211 10.28 -12.34 -10.55
C TRP A 211 9.30 -12.34 -9.39
N SER A 212 9.75 -12.00 -8.18
CA SER A 212 8.86 -11.84 -7.03
C SER A 212 7.83 -10.73 -7.25
N ASN A 213 8.21 -9.60 -7.88
CA ASN A 213 7.27 -8.55 -8.27
C ASN A 213 6.27 -8.99 -9.34
N VAL A 214 6.72 -9.75 -10.34
CA VAL A 214 5.83 -10.33 -11.35
C VAL A 214 4.86 -11.32 -10.70
N PHE A 215 5.36 -12.20 -9.83
CA PHE A 215 4.55 -13.20 -9.15
C PHE A 215 3.55 -12.61 -8.17
N LEU A 216 3.75 -11.41 -7.61
CA LEU A 216 2.69 -10.73 -6.85
C LEU A 216 1.38 -10.67 -7.65
N VAL A 217 1.44 -10.26 -8.91
CA VAL A 217 0.25 -10.10 -9.76
C VAL A 217 -0.25 -11.46 -10.26
N ILE A 218 0.65 -12.33 -10.71
CA ILE A 218 0.28 -13.64 -11.26
C ILE A 218 -0.34 -14.54 -10.19
N THR A 219 0.21 -14.56 -8.98
CA THR A 219 -0.37 -15.30 -7.85
C THR A 219 -1.70 -14.71 -7.43
N SER A 220 -1.84 -13.38 -7.40
CA SER A 220 -3.13 -12.74 -7.12
C SER A 220 -4.20 -13.13 -8.14
N PHE A 221 -3.84 -13.20 -9.42
CA PHE A 221 -4.73 -13.67 -10.49
C PHE A 221 -5.10 -15.14 -10.30
N TYR A 222 -4.13 -16.01 -10.02
CA TYR A 222 -4.38 -17.43 -9.78
C TYR A 222 -5.34 -17.63 -8.61
N LEU A 223 -5.07 -17.01 -7.46
CA LEU A 223 -5.94 -17.07 -6.28
C LEU A 223 -7.33 -16.49 -6.54
N TYR A 224 -7.44 -15.44 -7.35
CA TYR A 224 -8.72 -14.90 -7.81
C TYR A 224 -9.52 -15.91 -8.63
N GLN A 225 -8.88 -16.66 -9.53
CA GLN A 225 -9.55 -17.73 -10.29
C GLN A 225 -10.01 -18.87 -9.38
N GLN A 226 -9.21 -19.23 -8.37
CA GLN A 226 -9.57 -20.22 -7.34
C GLN A 226 -10.56 -19.69 -6.29
N GLN A 227 -11.11 -18.49 -6.48
CA GLN A 227 -12.06 -17.84 -5.56
C GLN A 227 -11.51 -17.57 -4.15
N HIS A 228 -10.20 -17.64 -3.96
CA HIS A 228 -9.51 -17.31 -2.72
C HIS A 228 -9.24 -15.80 -2.64
N TYR A 229 -10.31 -15.00 -2.63
CA TYR A 229 -10.24 -13.54 -2.79
C TYR A 229 -9.46 -12.84 -1.67
N PHE A 230 -9.62 -13.29 -0.43
CA PHE A 230 -8.86 -12.74 0.69
C PHE A 230 -7.35 -12.86 0.46
N MET A 231 -6.88 -14.05 0.10
CA MET A 231 -5.45 -14.28 -0.17
C MET A 231 -4.97 -13.51 -1.40
N ALA A 232 -5.81 -13.43 -2.46
CA ALA A 232 -5.49 -12.66 -3.67
C ALA A 232 -5.23 -11.16 -3.38
N VAL A 233 -5.95 -10.57 -2.42
CA VAL A 233 -5.71 -9.18 -1.99
C VAL A 233 -4.56 -9.10 -0.98
N LEU A 234 -4.42 -10.10 -0.11
CA LEU A 234 -3.40 -10.15 0.93
C LEU A 234 -1.97 -10.13 0.36
N VAL A 235 -1.68 -10.92 -0.67
CA VAL A 235 -0.32 -11.05 -1.22
C VAL A 235 0.31 -9.69 -1.57
N PRO A 236 -0.28 -8.85 -2.45
CA PRO A 236 0.32 -7.56 -2.80
C PRO A 236 0.27 -6.56 -1.63
N ARG A 237 -0.76 -6.61 -0.79
CA ARG A 237 -0.93 -5.68 0.33
C ARG A 237 0.06 -5.93 1.44
N PHE A 238 0.26 -7.17 1.84
CA PHE A 238 1.22 -7.53 2.87
C PHE A 238 2.62 -7.02 2.52
N VAL A 239 3.09 -7.29 1.30
CA VAL A 239 4.42 -6.85 0.87
C VAL A 239 4.51 -5.33 0.84
N HIS A 240 3.49 -4.64 0.32
CA HIS A 240 3.44 -3.18 0.28
C HIS A 240 3.44 -2.52 1.66
N ASP A 241 2.50 -2.93 2.50
CA ASP A 241 2.32 -2.41 3.85
C ASP A 241 3.54 -2.68 4.73
N ALA A 242 4.04 -3.91 4.73
CA ALA A 242 5.23 -4.27 5.51
C ALA A 242 6.46 -3.52 5.01
N THR A 243 6.61 -3.33 3.70
CA THR A 243 7.66 -2.46 3.15
C THR A 243 7.51 -1.04 3.68
N ALA A 244 6.32 -0.44 3.58
CA ALA A 244 6.08 0.92 4.07
C ALA A 244 6.42 1.07 5.56
N TYR A 245 6.00 0.11 6.39
CA TYR A 245 6.35 0.09 7.82
C TYR A 245 7.84 -0.03 8.08
N ILE A 246 8.56 -0.90 7.37
CA ILE A 246 10.01 -0.99 7.51
C ILE A 246 10.67 0.36 7.25
N PHE A 247 10.21 1.09 6.22
CA PHE A 247 10.71 2.42 5.94
C PHE A 247 10.35 3.43 7.04
N TYR A 248 9.07 3.55 7.42
CA TYR A 248 8.66 4.52 8.45
C TYR A 248 9.36 4.29 9.78
N VAL A 249 9.42 3.04 10.21
CA VAL A 249 9.98 2.69 11.51
C VAL A 249 11.49 2.86 11.52
N THR A 250 12.20 2.51 10.43
CA THR A 250 13.64 2.80 10.30
C THR A 250 13.89 4.31 10.31
N HIS A 251 13.06 5.09 9.61
CA HIS A 251 13.14 6.56 9.65
C HIS A 251 13.00 7.08 11.08
N ASP A 252 11.96 6.64 11.81
CA ASP A 252 11.68 7.14 13.14
C ASP A 252 12.72 6.68 14.16
N TYR A 253 13.24 5.45 14.02
CA TYR A 253 14.38 4.98 14.81
C TYR A 253 15.58 5.91 14.61
N ASN A 254 15.99 6.14 13.36
CA ASN A 254 17.15 6.99 13.04
C ASN A 254 16.97 8.46 13.46
N LYS A 255 15.72 8.94 13.53
CA LYS A 255 15.42 10.33 13.92
C LYS A 255 15.23 10.52 15.42
N HIS A 256 14.68 9.53 16.13
CA HIS A 256 14.14 9.69 17.48
C HIS A 256 14.80 8.79 18.54
N HIS A 257 15.56 7.76 18.17
CA HIS A 257 16.20 6.83 19.13
C HIS A 257 17.08 7.52 20.16
N ARG A 258 18.01 8.36 19.73
CA ARG A 258 18.94 9.03 20.65
C ARG A 258 18.32 10.23 21.34
N GLN A 259 17.48 10.97 20.61
CA GLN A 259 16.85 12.20 21.09
C GLN A 259 15.41 12.28 20.56
N PRO A 260 14.41 11.87 21.35
CA PRO A 260 13.01 11.96 20.97
C PRO A 260 12.58 13.43 20.75
N LYS A 261 12.33 13.80 19.49
CA LYS A 261 12.04 15.20 19.11
C LYS A 261 10.56 15.56 19.19
N ASN A 262 9.65 14.64 18.88
CA ASN A 262 8.20 14.90 18.92
C ASN A 262 7.56 14.41 20.23
N PHE A 263 6.32 14.80 20.50
CA PHE A 263 5.63 14.41 21.74
C PHE A 263 5.36 12.90 21.84
N ILE A 264 5.08 12.25 20.70
CA ILE A 264 4.77 10.82 20.62
C ILE A 264 5.96 10.01 21.16
N TYR A 265 7.15 10.22 20.61
CA TYR A 265 8.35 9.49 21.02
C TYR A 265 8.86 9.92 22.39
N ARG A 266 8.65 11.18 22.82
CA ARG A 266 8.97 11.61 24.19
C ARG A 266 8.13 10.88 25.23
N TYR A 267 6.84 10.70 24.98
CA TYR A 267 5.96 9.94 25.87
C TYR A 267 6.28 8.45 25.83
N ALA A 268 6.50 7.89 24.64
CA ALA A 268 6.90 6.50 24.49
C ALA A 268 8.19 6.18 25.25
N ALA A 269 9.20 7.07 25.21
CA ALA A 269 10.43 6.92 25.96
C ALA A 269 10.20 6.94 27.48
N ARG A 270 9.30 7.79 27.98
CA ARG A 270 8.92 7.79 29.41
C ARG A 270 8.25 6.49 29.86
N CYS A 271 7.50 5.85 28.96
CA CYS A 271 6.83 4.58 29.21
C CYS A 271 7.70 3.35 28.86
N ASN A 272 8.98 3.53 28.53
CA ASN A 272 9.89 2.47 28.10
C ASN A 272 9.41 1.66 26.88
N PHE A 273 8.62 2.26 25.99
CA PHE A 273 8.22 1.60 24.74
C PHE A 273 9.35 1.65 23.70
N HIS A 274 9.61 0.51 23.07
CA HIS A 274 10.60 0.42 22.00
C HIS A 274 10.13 1.17 20.74
N ILE A 275 10.97 1.98 20.10
CA ILE A 275 10.56 2.81 18.95
C ILE A 275 9.98 1.99 17.79
N PHE A 276 10.51 0.78 17.54
CA PHE A 276 9.98 -0.13 16.53
C PHE A 276 8.48 -0.43 16.66
N ILE A 277 7.92 -0.40 17.87
CA ILE A 277 6.50 -0.75 18.11
C ILE A 277 5.59 0.47 18.22
N VAL A 278 6.13 1.67 18.49
CA VAL A 278 5.31 2.87 18.76
C VAL A 278 4.43 3.21 17.56
N LEU A 279 5.02 3.35 16.38
CA LEU A 279 4.25 3.74 15.19
C LEU A 279 3.23 2.67 14.78
N PRO A 280 3.59 1.37 14.62
CA PRO A 280 2.63 0.32 14.31
C PRO A 280 1.48 0.21 15.32
N LEU A 281 1.77 0.32 16.63
CA LEU A 281 0.77 0.21 17.67
C LEU A 281 -0.23 1.37 17.60
N ILE A 282 0.26 2.62 17.49
CA ILE A 282 -0.60 3.80 17.44
C ILE A 282 -1.43 3.81 16.17
N SER A 283 -0.84 3.51 15.01
CA SER A 283 -1.57 3.51 13.75
C SER A 283 -2.62 2.40 13.68
N PHE A 284 -2.32 1.22 14.21
CA PHE A 284 -3.28 0.12 14.34
C PHE A 284 -4.43 0.48 15.27
N PHE A 285 -4.12 1.00 16.47
CA PHE A 285 -5.12 1.43 17.43
C PHE A 285 -6.05 2.51 16.85
N LEU A 286 -5.48 3.55 16.24
CA LEU A 286 -6.25 4.61 15.61
C LEU A 286 -7.10 4.08 14.44
N THR A 287 -6.56 3.17 13.63
CA THR A 287 -7.32 2.49 12.59
C THR A 287 -8.54 1.79 13.16
N PHE A 288 -8.34 0.98 14.19
CA PHE A 288 -9.43 0.24 14.84
C PHE A 288 -10.49 1.19 15.39
N VAL A 289 -10.08 2.23 16.13
CA VAL A 289 -11.01 3.21 16.70
C VAL A 289 -11.81 3.92 15.60
N LEU A 290 -11.14 4.40 14.54
CA LEU A 290 -11.79 5.13 13.45
C LEU A 290 -12.73 4.25 12.64
N LEU A 291 -12.35 3.00 12.34
CA LEU A 291 -13.18 2.08 11.56
C LEU A 291 -14.35 1.51 12.38
N ALA A 292 -14.13 1.15 13.65
CA ALA A 292 -15.16 0.51 14.46
C ALA A 292 -16.14 1.52 15.08
N TYR A 293 -15.66 2.70 15.47
CA TYR A 293 -16.46 3.66 16.25
C TYR A 293 -16.56 5.05 15.63
N GLY A 294 -15.71 5.40 14.65
CA GLY A 294 -15.62 6.76 14.13
C GLY A 294 -16.94 7.30 13.60
N ASP A 295 -17.63 6.56 12.74
CA ASP A 295 -18.93 7.00 12.18
C ASP A 295 -20.02 7.13 13.26
N ALA A 296 -20.05 6.22 14.24
CA ALA A 296 -21.01 6.25 15.33
C ALA A 296 -20.79 7.48 16.23
N ILE A 297 -19.53 7.80 16.54
CA ILE A 297 -19.18 8.99 17.33
C ILE A 297 -19.59 10.27 16.60
N VAL A 298 -19.28 10.37 15.30
CA VAL A 298 -19.66 11.55 14.51
C VAL A 298 -21.18 11.70 14.46
N ASN A 299 -21.92 10.60 14.22
CA ASN A 299 -23.38 10.63 14.22
C ASN A 299 -23.97 11.03 15.57
N LEU A 300 -23.41 10.54 16.67
CA LEU A 300 -23.84 10.94 18.01
C LEU A 300 -23.68 12.46 18.21
N ILE A 301 -22.53 13.01 17.82
CA ILE A 301 -22.23 14.44 17.93
C ILE A 301 -23.15 15.27 17.03
N THR A 302 -23.30 14.89 15.75
CA THR A 302 -24.07 15.68 14.79
C THR A 302 -25.56 15.62 15.07
N ARG A 303 -26.05 14.47 15.55
CA ARG A 303 -27.44 14.36 16.00
C ARG A 303 -27.71 15.19 17.24
N TYR A 304 -26.79 15.20 18.20
CA TYR A 304 -26.92 16.00 19.43
C TYR A 304 -26.84 17.51 19.16
N LEU A 305 -25.90 17.95 18.33
CA LEU A 305 -25.65 19.38 18.09
C LEU A 305 -26.49 20.00 16.97
N LEU A 306 -26.78 19.25 15.91
CA LEU A 306 -27.39 19.77 14.68
C LEU A 306 -28.74 19.12 14.36
N GLY A 307 -29.11 18.03 15.05
CA GLY A 307 -30.31 17.26 14.72
C GLY A 307 -30.23 16.52 13.38
N VAL A 308 -29.04 16.36 12.80
CA VAL A 308 -28.82 15.73 11.49
C VAL A 308 -27.90 14.52 11.62
N GLU A 309 -28.21 13.45 10.87
CA GLU A 309 -27.36 12.26 10.74
C GLU A 309 -26.54 12.34 9.46
N PHE A 310 -25.22 12.09 9.57
CA PHE A 310 -24.33 12.04 8.42
C PHE A 310 -23.77 10.63 8.23
N TYR A 311 -24.08 10.03 7.09
CA TYR A 311 -23.67 8.65 6.82
C TYR A 311 -22.21 8.54 6.39
N LYS A 312 -21.44 7.66 7.05
CA LYS A 312 -20.06 7.25 6.67
C LYS A 312 -19.03 8.39 6.53
N VAL A 313 -19.14 9.42 7.36
CA VAL A 313 -18.23 10.58 7.34
C VAL A 313 -16.79 10.18 7.61
N VAL A 314 -16.56 9.28 8.58
CA VAL A 314 -15.19 8.85 8.95
C VAL A 314 -14.70 7.80 7.97
N THR A 315 -15.49 6.74 7.76
CA THR A 315 -15.02 5.58 6.98
C THR A 315 -14.83 5.89 5.50
N LEU A 316 -15.73 6.67 4.88
CA LEU A 316 -15.62 7.04 3.46
C LEU A 316 -14.93 8.41 3.28
N GLY A 317 -15.29 9.39 4.11
CA GLY A 317 -14.80 10.76 4.00
C GLY A 317 -13.38 10.92 4.54
N PHE A 318 -13.22 10.84 5.86
CA PHE A 318 -11.94 11.12 6.52
C PHE A 318 -10.84 10.12 6.16
N LEU A 319 -11.11 8.81 6.26
CA LEU A 319 -10.13 7.78 5.89
C LEU A 319 -9.83 7.79 4.38
N GLY A 320 -10.83 8.08 3.55
CA GLY A 320 -10.63 8.25 2.11
C GLY A 320 -9.75 9.45 1.79
N TYR A 321 -9.96 10.58 2.46
CA TYR A 321 -9.06 11.74 2.39
C TYR A 321 -7.63 11.37 2.81
N LEU A 322 -7.46 10.69 3.96
CA LEU A 322 -6.14 10.28 4.44
C LEU A 322 -5.45 9.33 3.46
N ALA A 323 -6.20 8.42 2.82
CA ALA A 323 -5.68 7.50 1.82
C ALA A 323 -5.19 8.25 0.57
N LEU A 324 -6.01 9.15 0.01
CA LEU A 324 -5.62 9.95 -1.16
C LEU A 324 -4.44 10.87 -0.86
N MET A 325 -4.43 11.50 0.32
CA MET A 325 -3.31 12.32 0.78
C MET A 325 -2.05 11.47 0.94
N HIS A 326 -2.14 10.29 1.54
CA HIS A 326 -1.04 9.34 1.67
C HIS A 326 -0.47 8.99 0.29
N TYR A 327 -1.31 8.56 -0.65
CA TYR A 327 -0.85 8.17 -2.00
C TYR A 327 -0.11 9.30 -2.73
N TYR A 328 -0.55 10.55 -2.54
CA TYR A 328 0.12 11.71 -3.11
C TYR A 328 1.43 12.04 -2.38
N MET A 329 1.39 12.12 -1.05
CA MET A 329 2.54 12.52 -0.25
C MET A 329 3.68 11.53 -0.36
N GLU A 330 3.41 10.23 -0.43
CA GLU A 330 4.44 9.21 -0.61
C GLU A 330 5.26 9.37 -1.89
N ALA A 331 4.64 9.86 -2.97
CA ALA A 331 5.34 10.14 -4.22
C ALA A 331 6.36 11.29 -4.07
N LEU A 332 6.23 12.12 -3.03
CA LEU A 332 7.08 13.26 -2.72
C LEU A 332 8.06 12.97 -1.58
N THR A 333 7.60 12.31 -0.51
CA THR A 333 8.37 12.09 0.73
C THR A 333 9.53 11.13 0.54
N TRP A 334 9.56 10.31 -0.50
CA TRP A 334 10.66 9.36 -0.71
C TRP A 334 11.65 9.79 -1.80
N GLN A 335 11.50 11.00 -2.35
CA GLN A 335 12.44 11.56 -3.32
C GLN A 335 13.80 11.90 -2.68
N LYS A 336 14.86 11.95 -3.49
CA LYS A 336 16.27 12.06 -3.04
C LYS A 336 16.53 13.22 -2.08
N ASP A 337 15.90 14.38 -2.33
CA ASP A 337 16.14 15.62 -1.58
C ASP A 337 15.11 15.87 -0.46
N SER A 338 14.21 14.91 -0.23
CA SER A 338 13.18 15.03 0.80
C SER A 338 13.76 14.99 2.22
N PRO A 339 13.15 15.70 3.18
CA PRO A 339 13.57 15.63 4.58
C PRO A 339 13.42 14.23 5.21
N TYR A 340 12.53 13.39 4.68
CA TYR A 340 12.34 11.99 5.10
C TYR A 340 13.53 11.11 4.69
N ARG A 341 14.00 11.25 3.44
CA ARG A 341 15.05 10.39 2.89
C ARG A 341 16.38 10.47 3.66
N LYS A 342 16.65 11.61 4.33
CA LYS A 342 17.85 11.85 5.16
C LYS A 342 18.06 10.82 6.28
N PHE A 343 16.99 10.18 6.73
CA PHE A 343 17.00 9.19 7.81
C PHE A 343 16.90 7.74 7.32
N ILE A 344 16.99 7.47 6.02
CA ILE A 344 16.95 6.10 5.49
C ILE A 344 18.27 5.75 4.81
N ALA A 345 18.97 4.76 5.35
CA ALA A 345 20.08 4.08 4.68
C ALA A 345 19.61 2.75 4.08
N PHE A 346 20.33 2.23 3.09
CA PHE A 346 20.09 0.91 2.51
C PHE A 346 21.28 0.00 2.74
N SER A 347 21.03 -1.27 3.03
CA SER A 347 22.02 -2.33 3.08
C SER A 347 21.60 -3.48 2.16
N LYS A 348 22.58 -4.26 1.70
CA LYS A 348 22.32 -5.43 0.84
C LYS A 348 21.62 -6.54 1.62
#